data_AF-A0A3M2SSB3-F1
#
_entry.id   AF-A0A3M2SSB3-F1
#
_cell.length_a   1.000
_cell.length_b   1.000
_cell.length_c   1.000
_cell.angle_alpha   90.00
_cell.angle_beta   90.00
_cell.angle_gamma   90.00
#
_symmetry.space_group_name_H-M   'P 1'
#
loop_
_entity.id
_entity.type
_entity.pdbx_description
1 polymer ?
#
loop_
_entity_poly.entity_id
_entity_poly.type
_entity_poly.pdbx_seq_one_letter_code
_entity_poly.pdbx_strand_id
1 'polypeptide(L)'
;DFADKAAKAGDRLAAVMITYPSTHGVFEDTVRQVCDITHDHGGQVYIDGANMNALVGLVKPGEIGGDVSHLNLHKTFAIPHGGGGPGMGPIG
;
A
#
# COMPACT_ATOMS: atom_id res chain seq x y z
N ASP A 1 15.18 7.12 10.28
CA ASP A 1 13.78 6.70 10.42
C ASP A 1 12.92 7.29 9.28
N PHE A 2 11.70 6.80 9.01
CA PHE A 2 10.77 7.40 8.03
C PHE A 2 10.37 8.82 8.45
N ALA A 3 10.11 9.04 9.74
CA ALA A 3 9.83 10.36 10.31
C ALA A 3 10.93 11.39 9.95
N ASP A 4 12.22 11.03 10.07
CA ASP A 4 13.32 11.92 9.70
C ASP A 4 13.31 12.28 8.21
N LYS A 5 12.90 11.34 7.35
CA LYS A 5 12.83 11.57 5.90
C LYS A 5 11.64 12.47 5.55
N ALA A 6 10.48 12.24 6.17
CA ALA A 6 9.30 13.08 6.03
C ALA A 6 9.58 14.52 6.50
N ALA A 7 10.19 14.68 7.67
CA ALA A 7 10.57 16.00 8.19
C ALA A 7 11.58 16.74 7.28
N LYS A 8 12.54 16.02 6.67
CA LYS A 8 13.48 16.60 5.70
C LYS A 8 12.81 16.99 4.38
N ALA A 9 11.78 16.27 3.97
CA ALA A 9 11.00 16.62 2.79
C ALA A 9 10.11 17.84 3.05
N GLY A 10 9.51 17.92 4.25
CA GLY A 10 8.53 18.95 4.61
C GLY A 10 7.32 18.89 3.68
N ASP A 11 6.80 20.05 3.32
CA ASP A 11 5.68 20.23 2.38
C ASP A 11 5.97 19.73 0.94
N ARG A 12 7.19 19.24 0.66
CA ARG A 12 7.55 18.62 -0.61
C ARG A 12 7.36 17.10 -0.61
N LEU A 13 6.90 16.51 0.50
CA LEU A 13 6.60 15.08 0.54
C LEU A 13 5.39 14.78 -0.36
N ALA A 14 5.63 14.17 -1.51
CA ALA A 14 4.55 13.86 -2.46
C ALA A 14 3.75 12.63 -2.02
N ALA A 15 4.43 11.53 -1.71
CA ALA A 15 3.78 10.28 -1.34
C ALA A 15 4.71 9.30 -0.61
N VAL A 16 4.11 8.30 0.02
CA VAL A 16 4.76 7.06 0.45
C VAL A 16 4.16 5.88 -0.29
N MET A 17 4.98 4.88 -0.61
CA MET A 17 4.53 3.59 -1.13
C MET A 17 4.83 2.52 -0.09
N ILE A 18 3.80 1.83 0.37
CA ILE A 18 3.93 0.72 1.33
C ILE A 18 3.31 -0.54 0.76
N THR A 19 3.83 -1.71 1.15
CA THR A 19 3.19 -3.00 0.88
C THR A 19 2.65 -3.52 2.21
N TYR A 20 1.35 -3.86 2.26
CA TYR A 20 0.72 -4.37 3.48
C TYR A 20 -0.10 -5.64 3.19
N PRO A 21 0.16 -6.77 3.86
CA PRO A 21 1.34 -7.05 4.71
C PRO A 21 2.66 -6.86 3.94
N SER A 22 3.77 -6.71 4.66
CA SER A 22 5.08 -6.44 4.06
C SER A 22 5.50 -7.53 3.08
N THR A 23 6.53 -7.28 2.28
CA THR A 23 7.08 -8.27 1.33
C THR A 23 7.68 -9.51 2.03
N HIS A 24 7.91 -9.44 3.34
CA HIS A 24 8.31 -10.57 4.18
C HIS A 24 7.12 -11.35 4.76
N GLY A 25 5.88 -10.93 4.47
CA GLY A 25 4.65 -11.56 4.98
C GLY A 25 4.28 -11.14 6.41
N VAL A 26 4.86 -10.06 6.94
CA VAL A 26 4.61 -9.57 8.31
C VAL A 26 3.62 -8.41 8.30
N PHE A 27 2.68 -8.43 9.24
CA PHE A 27 1.79 -7.31 9.51
C PHE A 27 2.52 -6.31 10.42
N GLU A 28 2.97 -5.21 9.84
CA GLU A 28 3.58 -4.12 10.60
C GLU A 28 2.52 -3.44 11.48
N ASP A 29 2.81 -3.25 12.76
CA ASP A 29 1.93 -2.58 13.74
C ASP A 29 1.94 -1.05 13.59
N THR A 30 2.99 -0.50 12.96
CA THR A 30 3.20 0.93 12.70
C THR A 30 2.58 1.44 11.40
N VAL A 31 1.83 0.63 10.66
CA VAL A 31 1.31 1.01 9.33
C VAL A 31 0.49 2.32 9.36
N ARG A 32 -0.36 2.49 10.37
CA ARG A 32 -1.16 3.72 10.54
C ARG A 32 -0.29 4.93 10.85
N GLN A 33 0.73 4.75 11.68
CA GLN A 33 1.69 5.81 12.00
C GLN A 33 2.43 6.30 10.75
N VAL A 34 2.79 5.41 9.82
CA VAL A 34 3.40 5.80 8.54
C VAL A 34 2.43 6.60 7.67
N CYS A 35 1.14 6.23 7.67
CA CYS A 35 0.10 6.96 6.96
C CYS A 35 -0.09 8.37 7.56
N ASP A 36 -0.24 8.44 8.88
CA ASP A 36 -0.41 9.69 9.63
C ASP A 36 0.77 10.65 9.39
N ILE A 37 2.01 10.17 9.52
CA ILE A 37 3.22 10.97 9.22
C ILE A 37 3.19 11.52 7.79
N THR A 38 2.72 10.72 6.83
CA THR A 38 2.65 11.13 5.43
C THR A 38 1.62 12.25 5.23
N HIS A 39 0.42 12.06 5.79
CA HIS A 39 -0.67 13.03 5.72
C HIS A 39 -0.35 14.33 6.47
N ASP A 40 0.34 14.25 7.61
CA ASP A 40 0.80 15.42 8.38
C ASP A 40 1.74 16.34 7.56
N HIS A 41 2.44 15.79 6.57
CA HIS A 41 3.30 16.54 5.65
C HIS A 41 2.65 16.81 4.29
N GLY A 42 1.33 16.59 4.16
CA GLY A 42 0.56 16.84 2.94
C GLY A 42 0.74 15.83 1.81
N GLY A 43 1.41 14.71 2.08
CA GLY A 43 1.64 13.64 1.10
C GLY A 43 0.44 12.71 0.95
N GLN A 44 0.54 11.77 0.00
CA GLN A 44 -0.44 10.71 -0.23
C GLN A 44 0.12 9.31 0.07
N VAL A 45 -0.73 8.39 0.48
CA VAL A 45 -0.38 7.02 0.83
C VAL A 45 -0.84 6.08 -0.28
N TYR A 46 0.14 5.54 -0.99
CA TYR A 46 -0.06 4.45 -1.93
C TYR A 46 0.16 3.11 -1.21
N ILE A 47 -0.84 2.23 -1.22
CA ILE A 47 -0.71 0.87 -0.73
C ILE A 47 -0.62 -0.09 -1.92
N ASP A 48 0.50 -0.81 -2.02
CA ASP A 48 0.65 -1.90 -2.97
C ASP A 48 -0.28 -3.06 -2.57
N GLY A 49 -1.33 -3.28 -3.37
CA GLY A 49 -2.33 -4.30 -3.14
C GLY A 49 -1.97 -5.69 -3.65
N ALA A 50 -0.72 -5.96 -4.04
CA ALA A 50 -0.29 -7.30 -4.48
C ALA A 50 -0.50 -8.37 -3.40
N ASN A 51 -0.47 -7.98 -2.11
CA ASN A 51 -0.64 -8.87 -0.96
C ASN A 51 -2.07 -8.87 -0.40
N MET A 52 -3.05 -8.33 -1.11
CA MET A 52 -4.44 -8.19 -0.64
C MET A 52 -5.12 -9.52 -0.29
N ASN A 53 -4.61 -10.66 -0.76
CA ASN A 53 -5.15 -11.96 -0.39
C ASN A 53 -5.08 -12.25 1.13
N ALA A 54 -4.19 -11.58 1.85
CA ALA A 54 -4.11 -11.66 3.31
C ALA A 54 -5.10 -10.72 4.03
N LEU A 55 -5.75 -9.80 3.30
CA LEU A 55 -6.60 -8.74 3.86
C LEU A 55 -8.07 -8.87 3.45
N VAL A 56 -8.36 -9.47 2.29
CA VAL A 56 -9.74 -9.61 1.77
C VAL A 56 -10.65 -10.24 2.83
N GLY A 57 -11.72 -9.53 3.17
CA GLY A 57 -12.71 -9.94 4.17
C GLY A 57 -12.35 -9.58 5.63
N LEU A 58 -11.16 -9.04 5.89
CA LEU A 58 -10.68 -8.71 7.24
C LEU A 58 -10.40 -7.21 7.42
N VAL A 59 -9.73 -6.58 6.47
CA VAL A 59 -9.26 -5.19 6.56
C VAL A 59 -9.40 -4.51 5.21
N LYS A 60 -9.85 -3.25 5.22
CA LYS A 60 -9.83 -2.40 4.02
C LYS A 60 -8.61 -1.47 4.04
N PRO A 61 -7.82 -1.34 2.97
CA PRO A 61 -6.68 -0.41 2.90
C PRO A 61 -7.03 1.04 3.27
N GLY A 62 -8.21 1.52 2.86
CA GLY A 62 -8.68 2.86 3.25
C GLY A 62 -8.91 3.04 4.76
N GLU A 63 -9.24 1.97 5.49
CA GLU A 63 -9.43 2.01 6.95
C GLU A 63 -8.10 2.02 7.74
N ILE A 64 -6.97 1.80 7.06
CA ILE A 64 -5.62 1.91 7.64
C ILE A 64 -4.86 3.14 7.15
N GLY A 65 -5.51 4.03 6.38
CA GLY A 65 -4.94 5.30 5.92
C GLY A 65 -4.42 5.30 4.48
N GLY A 66 -4.71 4.26 3.68
CA GLY A 66 -4.38 4.26 2.26
C GLY A 66 -5.29 5.17 1.43
N ASP A 67 -4.71 6.02 0.59
CA ASP A 67 -5.45 6.89 -0.33
C ASP A 67 -5.76 6.21 -1.67
N VAL A 68 -4.84 5.36 -2.13
CA VAL A 68 -4.99 4.64 -3.41
C VAL A 68 -4.24 3.32 -3.37
N SER A 69 -4.79 2.30 -4.03
CA SER A 69 -4.12 1.01 -4.22
C SER A 69 -4.34 0.50 -5.64
N HIS A 70 -3.33 -0.19 -6.18
CA HIS A 70 -3.59 -1.10 -7.30
C HIS A 70 -3.94 -2.49 -6.77
N LEU A 71 -4.68 -3.28 -7.56
CA LEU A 71 -4.96 -4.69 -7.24
C LEU A 71 -4.38 -5.61 -8.32
N ASN A 72 -3.66 -6.67 -7.96
CA ASN A 72 -3.28 -7.70 -8.92
C ASN A 72 -4.42 -8.71 -9.10
N LEU A 73 -5.27 -8.52 -10.10
CA LEU A 73 -6.35 -9.50 -10.37
C LEU A 73 -5.80 -10.87 -10.78
N HIS A 74 -4.60 -10.90 -11.38
CA HIS A 74 -3.88 -12.11 -11.76
C HIS A 74 -3.09 -12.77 -10.61
N LYS A 75 -3.20 -12.21 -9.40
CA LYS A 75 -2.72 -12.84 -8.17
C LYS A 75 -3.91 -13.16 -7.27
N THR A 76 -4.47 -12.16 -6.61
CA THR A 76 -5.53 -12.31 -5.61
C THR A 76 -6.86 -12.76 -6.19
N PHE A 77 -7.19 -12.36 -7.42
CA PHE A 77 -8.52 -12.55 -8.01
C PHE A 77 -8.52 -13.49 -9.22
N ALA A 78 -7.60 -14.47 -9.20
CA ALA A 78 -7.63 -15.68 -10.04
C ALA A 78 -7.51 -15.53 -11.57
N ILE A 79 -7.15 -14.36 -12.12
CA ILE A 79 -6.71 -14.32 -13.54
C ILE A 79 -5.42 -15.18 -13.67
N PRO A 80 -5.33 -16.10 -14.64
CA PRO A 80 -4.19 -17.02 -14.74
C PRO A 80 -2.89 -16.29 -15.10
N HIS A 81 -1.78 -16.71 -14.48
CA HIS A 81 -0.45 -16.10 -14.68
C HIS A 81 0.14 -16.35 -16.08
N GLY A 82 -0.27 -17.42 -16.78
CA GLY A 82 0.04 -17.67 -18.19
C GLY A 82 1.52 -17.70 -18.59
N GLY A 83 2.45 -17.96 -17.66
CA GLY A 83 3.89 -17.94 -17.94
C GLY A 83 4.49 -16.53 -18.08
N GLY A 84 3.77 -15.48 -17.66
CA GLY A 84 4.22 -14.08 -17.73
C GLY A 84 3.12 -13.07 -18.08
N GLY A 85 1.88 -13.53 -18.26
CA GLY A 85 0.71 -12.71 -18.57
C GLY A 85 -0.42 -13.53 -19.19
N PRO A 86 -1.65 -13.01 -19.26
CA PRO A 86 -2.01 -11.60 -19.06
C PRO A 86 -2.24 -11.21 -17.58
N GLY A 87 -2.19 -9.91 -17.31
CA GLY A 87 -2.50 -9.34 -16.00
C GLY A 87 -3.38 -8.10 -16.10
N MET A 88 -4.20 -7.87 -15.07
CA MET A 88 -4.97 -6.63 -14.87
C MET A 88 -4.62 -6.02 -13.51
N GLY A 89 -4.50 -4.69 -13.49
CA GLY A 89 -4.08 -3.88 -12.34
C GLY A 89 -4.99 -2.67 -12.09
N PRO A 90 -6.30 -2.85 -11.81
CA PRO A 90 -7.19 -1.73 -11.52
C PRO A 90 -6.74 -0.97 -10.27
N ILE A 91 -7.04 0.33 -10.25
CA ILE A 91 -6.80 1.22 -9.11
C ILE A 91 -8.12 1.59 -8.43
N GLY A 92 -8.07 1.79 -7.11
CA GLY A 92 -9.19 2.26 -6.30
C GLY A 92 -8.78 2.58 -4.88
#